data_AF-A0A933QE50-F1
#
_entry.id   AF-A0A933QE50-F1
#
_cell.length_a   1.000
_cell.length_b   1.000
_cell.length_c   1.000
_cell.angle_alpha   90.00
_cell.angle_beta   90.00
_cell.angle_gamma   90.00
#
_symmetry.space_group_name_H-M   'P 1'
#
loop_
_entity.id
_entity.type
_entity.pdbx_description
1 polymer ?
#
loop_
_entity_poly.entity_id
_entity_poly.type
_entity_poly.pdbx_seq_one_letter_code
_entity_poly.pdbx_strand_id
1 'polypeptide(L)'
;MKPKCLLARVTLLTAACAFWASATAATYFVSPNGSDRNLGDSDSPLRTIAEAAHRVAPGDTIELSAGRYSGATINRPGSTDMWITLRARQGEKAIVEGSGRGPTLYFYHKSCDEYAAPGSICQALYWSVENLEIHGSPDGGGDGNAVKIDTPSVKLVGNVLCCSTADVVKVVHTADDVSILGNEIHTPRARPGANAQGVDIVGAERTLVAENFVHDIPSIGMYAKGNAKNTVFERNRVERTWSHGIMLGQSTDAHRLRKGPYESYDGIVRDNLIRDTGWSCFATASSLNVRIYNNTCYNTGTETHGSILISNESEIGQAGTNIDIFNNVVFGSARHSMVKVTSNAMTDPSSLRLDHNVYWTREGAGGVRFSWRDRGLNDATIDTWRRATRNDTSSRIADPRFRDLKSLAPALTDMSIAVPSQRSVTGVRAESPRCLNHPELGARNACRP
;
A
#
# COMPACT_ATOMS: atom_id res chain seq x y z
N MET A 1 -22.67 6.79 -93.07
CA MET A 1 -21.42 7.03 -92.32
C MET A 1 -21.69 7.88 -91.09
N LYS A 2 -21.35 7.34 -89.91
CA LYS A 2 -20.92 7.94 -88.62
C LYS A 2 -21.53 7.15 -87.45
N PRO A 3 -20.72 6.39 -86.69
CA PRO A 3 -21.16 5.84 -85.41
C PRO A 3 -21.04 6.93 -84.33
N LYS A 4 -21.96 6.97 -83.36
CA LYS A 4 -21.79 7.77 -82.14
C LYS A 4 -21.47 6.83 -80.98
N CYS A 5 -20.28 7.02 -80.43
CA CYS A 5 -19.71 6.32 -79.29
C CYS A 5 -20.55 6.52 -78.02
N LEU A 6 -20.79 5.43 -77.29
CA LEU A 6 -21.27 5.44 -75.92
C LEU A 6 -20.04 5.45 -75.00
N LEU A 7 -19.84 6.51 -74.21
CA LEU A 7 -18.79 6.56 -73.18
C LEU A 7 -19.25 5.74 -71.95
N ALA A 8 -18.60 4.62 -71.68
CA ALA A 8 -18.70 3.93 -70.40
C ALA A 8 -17.78 4.61 -69.38
N ARG A 9 -18.36 5.18 -68.31
CA ARG A 9 -17.60 5.65 -67.15
C ARG A 9 -17.19 4.43 -66.31
N VAL A 10 -15.90 4.12 -66.30
CA VAL A 10 -15.30 3.16 -65.35
C VAL A 10 -15.02 3.93 -64.05
N THR A 11 -15.78 3.65 -63.01
CA THR A 11 -15.49 4.16 -61.66
C THR A 11 -14.51 3.19 -60.99
N LEU A 12 -13.23 3.57 -60.89
CA LEU A 12 -12.25 2.83 -60.07
C LEU A 12 -12.63 2.96 -58.59
N LEU A 13 -13.05 1.86 -57.96
CA LEU A 13 -13.03 1.75 -56.50
C LEU A 13 -11.58 1.47 -56.08
N THR A 14 -10.87 2.50 -55.59
CA THR A 14 -9.62 2.32 -54.87
C THR A 14 -9.94 1.82 -53.46
N ALA A 15 -9.78 0.52 -53.24
CA ALA A 15 -9.76 -0.06 -51.90
C ALA A 15 -8.50 0.43 -51.17
N ALA A 16 -8.66 1.45 -50.32
CA ALA A 16 -7.61 1.86 -49.41
C ALA A 16 -7.50 0.82 -48.28
N CYS A 17 -6.64 -0.18 -48.48
CA CYS A 17 -6.15 -1.00 -47.36
C CYS A 17 -5.39 -0.09 -46.40
N ALA A 18 -6.04 0.34 -45.33
CA ALA A 18 -5.35 0.94 -44.20
C ALA A 18 -4.45 -0.15 -43.60
N PHE A 19 -3.16 -0.08 -43.92
CA PHE A 19 -2.14 -0.81 -43.18
C PHE A 19 -2.10 -0.21 -41.78
N TRP A 20 -2.78 -0.84 -40.83
CA TRP A 20 -2.56 -0.59 -39.41
C TRP A 20 -1.19 -1.20 -39.09
N ALA A 21 -0.13 -0.40 -39.23
CA ALA A 21 1.15 -0.77 -38.68
C ALA A 21 0.97 -0.84 -37.15
N SER A 22 1.04 -2.05 -36.58
CA SER A 22 1.21 -2.19 -35.15
C SER A 22 2.52 -1.49 -34.78
N ALA A 23 2.42 -0.30 -34.20
CA ALA A 23 3.57 0.38 -33.64
C ALA A 23 4.12 -0.50 -32.52
N THR A 24 5.34 -1.00 -32.70
CA THR A 24 6.06 -1.74 -31.65
C THR A 24 6.43 -0.76 -30.55
N ALA A 25 6.22 -1.14 -29.30
CA ALA A 25 6.68 -0.38 -28.13
C ALA A 25 8.17 -0.02 -28.27
N ALA A 26 8.49 1.27 -28.14
CA ALA A 26 9.85 1.77 -28.19
C ALA A 26 10.55 1.61 -26.83
N THR A 27 11.88 1.55 -26.84
CA THR A 27 12.69 1.65 -25.63
C THR A 27 13.56 2.90 -25.70
N TYR A 28 13.40 3.77 -24.71
CA TYR A 28 14.21 4.97 -24.50
C TYR A 28 15.31 4.70 -23.48
N PHE A 29 16.57 4.82 -23.88
CA PHE A 29 17.71 4.68 -23.00
C PHE A 29 18.09 6.04 -22.41
N VAL A 30 18.33 6.07 -21.09
CA VAL A 30 18.78 7.25 -20.37
C VAL A 30 20.09 6.93 -19.67
N SER A 31 21.05 7.85 -19.73
CA SER A 31 22.38 7.71 -19.14
C SER A 31 22.88 9.04 -18.59
N PRO A 32 23.67 9.08 -17.50
CA PRO A 32 24.19 10.34 -16.96
C PRO A 32 25.09 11.11 -17.95
N ASN A 33 25.72 10.37 -18.87
CA ASN A 33 26.58 10.92 -19.94
C ASN A 33 25.83 11.16 -21.25
N GLY A 34 24.51 10.92 -21.28
CA GLY A 34 23.67 11.16 -22.45
C GLY A 34 23.41 12.65 -22.69
N SER A 35 22.52 12.93 -23.65
CA SER A 35 22.09 14.28 -23.99
C SER A 35 20.61 14.26 -24.35
N ASP A 36 19.82 15.20 -23.84
CA ASP A 36 18.39 15.31 -24.16
C ASP A 36 18.14 15.74 -25.63
N ARG A 37 19.20 16.09 -26.36
CA ARG A 37 19.16 16.29 -27.82
C ARG A 37 19.28 14.97 -28.61
N ASN A 38 19.68 13.89 -27.96
CA ASN A 38 19.80 12.59 -28.61
C ASN A 38 18.43 11.98 -28.92
N LEU A 39 18.42 10.92 -29.73
CA LEU A 39 17.17 10.24 -30.10
C LEU A 39 16.60 9.42 -28.93
N GLY A 40 17.48 8.92 -28.05
CA GLY A 40 17.11 8.05 -26.94
C GLY A 40 17.19 6.56 -27.26
N ASP A 41 17.83 6.19 -28.37
CA ASP A 41 18.19 4.79 -28.64
C ASP A 41 19.46 4.39 -27.85
N SER A 42 19.88 3.12 -28.00
CA SER A 42 21.00 2.56 -27.24
C SER A 42 22.35 3.22 -27.56
N ASP A 43 22.50 3.75 -28.77
CA ASP A 43 23.74 4.37 -29.24
C ASP A 43 23.78 5.87 -28.91
N SER A 44 22.61 6.48 -28.73
CA SER A 44 22.42 7.89 -28.43
C SER A 44 21.40 8.08 -27.28
N PRO A 45 21.77 7.74 -26.03
CA PRO A 45 20.86 7.81 -24.89
C PRO A 45 20.52 9.27 -24.52
N LEU A 46 19.31 9.47 -23.99
CA LEU A 46 18.88 10.71 -23.34
C LEU A 46 19.66 10.93 -22.04
N ARG A 47 19.63 12.16 -21.52
CA ARG A 47 20.28 12.48 -20.24
C ARG A 47 19.32 12.37 -19.06
N THR A 48 18.07 12.80 -19.23
CA THR A 48 17.13 12.98 -18.13
C THR A 48 15.90 12.07 -18.23
N ILE A 49 15.38 11.69 -17.06
CA ILE A 49 14.10 10.99 -16.95
C ILE A 49 12.96 11.87 -17.46
N ALA A 50 13.02 13.18 -17.18
CA ALA A 50 11.99 14.14 -17.60
C ALA A 50 11.84 14.19 -19.13
N GLU A 51 12.94 14.22 -19.89
CA GLU A 51 12.86 14.22 -21.35
C GLU A 51 12.30 12.90 -21.89
N ALA A 52 12.73 11.75 -21.34
CA ALA A 52 12.19 10.46 -21.74
C ALA A 52 10.69 10.35 -21.43
N ALA A 53 10.28 10.74 -20.23
CA ALA A 53 8.88 10.74 -19.79
C ALA A 53 7.99 11.69 -20.62
N HIS A 54 8.57 12.71 -21.26
CA HIS A 54 7.84 13.58 -22.18
C HIS A 54 7.61 12.95 -23.57
N ARG A 55 8.50 12.06 -24.02
CA ARG A 55 8.51 11.45 -25.36
C ARG A 55 7.75 10.14 -25.48
N VAL A 56 7.64 9.39 -24.40
CA VAL A 56 6.98 8.06 -24.40
C VAL A 56 5.54 8.10 -24.88
N ALA A 57 5.17 7.05 -25.60
CA ALA A 57 3.82 6.67 -25.97
C ALA A 57 3.37 5.42 -25.17
N PRO A 58 2.07 5.07 -25.19
CA PRO A 58 1.58 3.87 -24.52
C PRO A 58 2.36 2.61 -24.92
N GLY A 59 2.83 1.86 -23.92
CA GLY A 59 3.58 0.62 -24.09
C GLY A 59 5.10 0.79 -24.10
N ASP A 60 5.60 2.02 -24.22
CA ASP A 60 7.04 2.27 -24.27
C ASP A 60 7.73 1.96 -22.93
N THR A 61 9.04 1.70 -23.01
CA THR A 61 9.90 1.49 -21.85
C THR A 61 10.99 2.57 -21.78
N ILE A 62 11.29 3.06 -20.59
CA ILE A 62 12.44 3.90 -20.28
C ILE A 62 13.42 3.05 -19.47
N GLU A 63 14.63 2.87 -19.98
CA GLU A 63 15.70 2.14 -19.31
C GLU A 63 16.83 3.06 -18.85
N LEU A 64 17.06 3.09 -17.53
CA LEU A 64 18.11 3.89 -16.92
C LEU A 64 19.40 3.06 -16.81
N SER A 65 20.48 3.57 -17.37
CA SER A 65 21.82 3.03 -17.10
C SER A 65 22.25 3.31 -15.66
N ALA A 66 23.28 2.63 -15.17
CA ALA A 66 23.84 2.85 -13.85
C ALA A 66 24.23 4.31 -13.66
N GLY A 67 23.77 4.92 -12.57
CA GLY A 67 23.99 6.35 -12.35
C GLY A 67 23.00 7.00 -11.41
N ARG A 68 23.13 8.31 -11.31
CA ARG A 68 22.27 9.19 -10.52
C ARG A 68 21.48 10.11 -11.45
N TYR A 69 20.19 10.24 -11.21
CA TYR A 69 19.28 11.01 -12.03
C TYR A 69 18.44 11.94 -11.16
N SER A 70 18.13 13.11 -11.70
CA SER A 70 17.10 13.96 -11.12
C SER A 70 15.73 13.31 -11.29
N GLY A 71 14.88 13.52 -10.29
CA GLY A 71 13.45 13.20 -10.33
C GLY A 71 12.68 13.89 -11.46
N ALA A 72 11.42 13.51 -11.64
CA ALA A 72 10.58 13.99 -12.73
C ALA A 72 9.08 13.99 -12.38
N THR A 73 8.35 14.90 -13.00
CA THR A 73 6.88 14.82 -13.08
C THR A 73 6.50 13.92 -14.24
N ILE A 74 5.65 12.93 -13.96
CA ILE A 74 5.14 11.95 -14.90
C ILE A 74 3.68 12.27 -15.21
N ASN A 75 3.37 12.55 -16.48
CA ASN A 75 2.04 13.01 -16.90
C ASN A 75 1.55 12.45 -18.26
N ARG A 76 2.38 11.68 -18.98
CA ARG A 76 1.97 11.03 -20.23
C ARG A 76 1.18 9.76 -19.92
N PRO A 77 -0.05 9.60 -20.42
CA PRO A 77 -0.82 8.39 -20.17
C PRO A 77 -0.38 7.24 -21.10
N GLY A 78 -0.21 6.06 -20.52
CA GLY A 78 -0.33 4.79 -21.21
C GLY A 78 -1.81 4.39 -21.40
N SER A 79 -2.07 3.09 -21.52
CA SER A 79 -3.42 2.54 -21.56
C SER A 79 -3.54 1.24 -20.77
N THR A 80 -4.76 0.73 -20.62
CA THR A 80 -5.05 -0.54 -19.93
C THR A 80 -4.21 -1.70 -20.45
N ASP A 81 -3.95 -1.73 -21.77
CA ASP A 81 -3.24 -2.82 -22.44
C ASP A 81 -1.78 -2.47 -22.74
N MET A 82 -1.40 -1.19 -22.64
CA MET A 82 -0.09 -0.67 -23.02
C MET A 82 0.43 0.26 -21.92
N TRP A 83 0.85 -0.33 -20.81
CA TRP A 83 1.47 0.37 -19.69
C TRP A 83 2.84 0.90 -20.11
N ILE A 84 3.21 2.08 -19.59
CA ILE A 84 4.56 2.63 -19.76
C ILE A 84 5.42 2.13 -18.60
N THR A 85 6.64 1.67 -18.90
CA THR A 85 7.57 1.17 -17.87
C THR A 85 8.77 2.10 -17.72
N LEU A 86 9.11 2.48 -16.49
CA LEU A 86 10.36 3.14 -16.12
C LEU A 86 11.17 2.17 -15.24
N ARG A 87 12.36 1.78 -15.69
CA ARG A 87 13.17 0.78 -14.96
C ARG A 87 14.67 1.01 -15.08
N ALA A 88 15.44 0.41 -14.17
CA ALA A 88 16.88 0.26 -14.37
C ALA A 88 17.15 -0.77 -15.49
N ARG A 89 18.23 -0.58 -16.23
CA ARG A 89 18.77 -1.63 -17.13
C ARG A 89 19.09 -2.88 -16.32
N GLN A 90 18.94 -4.04 -16.95
CA GLN A 90 19.12 -5.32 -16.27
C GLN A 90 20.50 -5.43 -15.59
N GLY A 91 20.51 -5.65 -14.28
CA GLY A 91 21.73 -5.77 -13.47
C GLY A 91 22.42 -4.45 -13.14
N GLU A 92 21.89 -3.32 -13.60
CA GLU A 92 22.41 -1.99 -13.32
C GLU A 92 21.67 -1.33 -12.15
N LYS A 93 22.33 -0.38 -11.48
CA LYS A 93 21.77 0.37 -10.34
C LYS A 93 21.57 1.83 -10.72
N ALA A 94 20.31 2.23 -10.89
CA ALA A 94 19.92 3.62 -11.12
C ALA A 94 19.31 4.21 -9.84
N ILE A 95 19.85 5.36 -9.41
CA ILE A 95 19.38 6.11 -8.24
C ILE A 95 18.70 7.37 -8.74
N VAL A 96 17.44 7.59 -8.34
CA VAL A 96 16.69 8.81 -8.64
C VAL A 96 16.59 9.66 -7.39
N GLU A 97 17.02 10.91 -7.46
CA GLU A 97 17.08 11.83 -6.32
C GLU A 97 16.38 13.14 -6.65
N GLY A 98 15.57 13.60 -5.69
CA GLY A 98 14.97 14.93 -5.72
C GLY A 98 15.93 15.95 -5.13
N SER A 99 16.14 17.07 -5.82
CA SER A 99 16.95 18.20 -5.34
C SER A 99 16.16 19.51 -5.28
N GLY A 100 14.84 19.43 -5.28
CA GLY A 100 13.93 20.56 -5.42
C GLY A 100 12.75 20.50 -4.48
N ARG A 101 11.86 21.49 -4.59
CA ARG A 101 10.61 21.50 -3.83
C ARG A 101 9.69 20.41 -4.36
N GLY A 102 9.08 19.65 -3.45
CA GLY A 102 8.15 18.57 -3.80
C GLY A 102 8.81 17.18 -3.94
N PRO A 103 8.05 16.22 -4.49
CA PRO A 103 8.43 14.81 -4.50
C PRO A 103 9.45 14.50 -5.60
N THR A 104 10.19 13.40 -5.46
CA THR A 104 11.19 12.97 -6.44
C THR A 104 10.56 12.43 -7.72
N LEU A 105 9.64 11.47 -7.62
CA LEU A 105 8.77 11.11 -8.73
C LEU A 105 7.34 11.56 -8.43
N TYR A 106 6.76 12.36 -9.33
CA TYR A 106 5.42 12.90 -9.17
C TYR A 106 4.50 12.42 -10.29
N PHE A 107 3.59 11.49 -9.99
CA PHE A 107 2.54 11.09 -10.93
C PHE A 107 1.39 12.09 -10.83
N TYR A 108 1.31 12.98 -11.82
CA TYR A 108 0.39 14.10 -11.80
C TYR A 108 -0.25 14.32 -13.15
N HIS A 109 -1.54 14.59 -13.13
CA HIS A 109 -2.26 15.11 -14.27
C HIS A 109 -3.23 16.19 -13.79
N LYS A 110 -3.32 17.31 -14.52
CA LYS A 110 -4.16 18.46 -14.16
C LYS A 110 -5.64 18.14 -13.93
N SER A 111 -6.16 17.06 -14.53
CA SER A 111 -7.55 16.63 -14.32
C SER A 111 -7.78 15.87 -13.01
N CYS A 112 -6.70 15.55 -12.29
CA CYS A 112 -6.68 14.89 -11.00
C CYS A 112 -6.37 15.86 -9.85
N ASP A 113 -6.07 17.12 -10.20
CA ASP A 113 -5.77 18.16 -9.24
C ASP A 113 -6.95 18.37 -8.27
N GLU A 114 -6.68 18.68 -7.01
CA GLU A 114 -7.73 18.91 -6.01
C GLU A 114 -8.65 20.10 -6.38
N TYR A 115 -8.16 21.01 -7.24
CA TYR A 115 -8.89 22.15 -7.80
C TYR A 115 -9.41 21.91 -9.23
N ALA A 116 -9.34 20.67 -9.75
CA ALA A 116 -9.91 20.35 -11.04
C ALA A 116 -11.42 20.70 -11.09
N ALA A 117 -11.89 21.16 -12.24
CA ALA A 117 -13.27 21.61 -12.40
C ALA A 117 -14.27 20.49 -11.98
N PRO A 118 -15.39 20.82 -11.32
CA PRO A 118 -16.39 19.82 -10.94
C PRO A 118 -16.79 18.92 -12.12
N GLY A 119 -16.80 17.61 -11.90
CA GLY A 119 -17.09 16.62 -12.95
C GLY A 119 -15.89 16.22 -13.81
N SER A 120 -14.68 16.76 -13.55
CA SER A 120 -13.46 16.29 -14.21
C SER A 120 -13.22 14.81 -13.96
N ILE A 121 -12.92 14.08 -15.03
CA ILE A 121 -12.46 12.69 -14.94
C ILE A 121 -10.94 12.73 -14.81
N CYS A 122 -10.44 12.24 -13.70
CA CYS A 122 -9.01 12.12 -13.47
C CYS A 122 -8.40 11.13 -14.48
N GLN A 123 -7.32 11.55 -15.13
CA GLN A 123 -6.63 10.77 -16.15
C GLN A 123 -5.78 9.70 -15.48
N ALA A 124 -6.11 8.44 -15.72
CA ALA A 124 -5.25 7.31 -15.37
C ALA A 124 -3.97 7.33 -16.21
N LEU A 125 -2.82 7.05 -15.59
CA LEU A 125 -1.54 7.12 -16.27
C LEU A 125 -1.04 5.75 -16.77
N TYR A 126 -1.37 4.63 -16.13
CA TYR A 126 -0.89 3.29 -16.52
C TYR A 126 0.64 3.19 -16.58
N TRP A 127 1.30 3.46 -15.46
CA TRP A 127 2.76 3.41 -15.34
C TRP A 127 3.24 2.31 -14.39
N SER A 128 4.34 1.67 -14.74
CA SER A 128 5.10 0.78 -13.86
C SER A 128 6.49 1.37 -13.60
N VAL A 129 6.88 1.49 -12.34
CA VAL A 129 8.24 1.87 -11.93
C VAL A 129 8.91 0.66 -11.30
N GLU A 130 10.02 0.23 -11.88
CA GLU A 130 10.60 -1.08 -11.58
C GLU A 130 12.09 -1.04 -11.26
N ASN A 131 12.49 -1.70 -10.18
CA ASN A 131 13.89 -1.96 -9.84
C ASN A 131 14.78 -0.69 -9.75
N LEU A 132 14.23 0.42 -9.27
CA LEU A 132 14.96 1.67 -9.01
C LEU A 132 15.27 1.86 -7.53
N GLU A 133 16.33 2.60 -7.23
CA GLU A 133 16.49 3.24 -5.92
C GLU A 133 16.01 4.69 -6.02
N ILE A 134 15.06 5.10 -5.18
CA ILE A 134 14.43 6.42 -5.25
C ILE A 134 14.51 7.07 -3.87
N HIS A 135 15.18 8.23 -3.80
CA HIS A 135 15.33 8.99 -2.58
C HIS A 135 14.36 10.16 -2.59
N GLY A 136 13.64 10.40 -1.50
CA GLY A 136 12.84 11.61 -1.33
C GLY A 136 13.69 12.87 -1.33
N SER A 137 13.06 13.99 -1.66
CA SER A 137 13.75 15.28 -1.73
C SER A 137 14.05 15.84 -0.33
N PRO A 138 15.32 16.09 0.04
CA PRO A 138 15.68 16.68 1.33
C PRO A 138 15.10 18.09 1.54
N ASP A 139 14.89 18.82 0.44
CA ASP A 139 14.36 20.19 0.43
C ASP A 139 12.86 20.24 0.06
N GLY A 140 12.20 19.06 0.00
CA GLY A 140 10.82 18.95 -0.43
C GLY A 140 9.77 19.32 0.62
N GLY A 141 10.19 19.53 1.88
CA GLY A 141 9.30 19.84 2.98
C GLY A 141 8.27 18.72 3.21
N GLY A 142 7.00 19.08 3.39
CA GLY A 142 5.88 18.14 3.56
C GLY A 142 5.53 17.32 2.31
N ASP A 143 6.08 17.68 1.15
CA ASP A 143 5.94 16.94 -0.10
C ASP A 143 7.27 16.30 -0.54
N GLY A 144 8.26 16.19 0.36
CA GLY A 144 9.57 15.57 0.08
C GLY A 144 9.54 14.05 -0.07
N ASN A 145 8.49 13.50 -0.68
CA ASN A 145 8.27 12.08 -0.86
C ASN A 145 9.28 11.49 -1.86
N ALA A 146 9.60 10.21 -1.74
CA ALA A 146 10.30 9.49 -2.80
C ALA A 146 9.37 9.35 -4.02
N VAL A 147 8.12 8.98 -3.77
CA VAL A 147 7.07 8.92 -4.80
C VAL A 147 5.78 9.51 -4.27
N LYS A 148 5.18 10.42 -5.04
CA LYS A 148 3.82 10.92 -4.82
C LYS A 148 2.95 10.58 -6.02
N ILE A 149 1.77 10.02 -5.74
CA ILE A 149 0.84 9.52 -6.75
C ILE A 149 -0.52 10.21 -6.58
N ASP A 150 -0.86 11.02 -7.58
CA ASP A 150 -2.13 11.74 -7.67
C ASP A 150 -3.04 11.20 -8.79
N THR A 151 -2.57 10.21 -9.55
CA THR A 151 -3.29 9.65 -10.69
C THR A 151 -3.56 8.15 -10.53
N PRO A 152 -4.66 7.62 -11.10
CA PRO A 152 -4.94 6.20 -11.06
C PRO A 152 -3.93 5.35 -11.86
N SER A 153 -3.93 4.05 -11.57
CA SER A 153 -3.22 3.02 -12.33
C SER A 153 -1.70 3.23 -12.37
N VAL A 154 -1.07 3.17 -11.21
CA VAL A 154 0.39 3.23 -11.05
C VAL A 154 0.87 2.00 -10.28
N LYS A 155 1.97 1.40 -10.73
CA LYS A 155 2.65 0.28 -10.09
C LYS A 155 4.04 0.69 -9.65
N LEU A 156 4.40 0.39 -8.40
CA LEU A 156 5.77 0.43 -7.90
C LEU A 156 6.20 -1.00 -7.62
N VAL A 157 7.20 -1.52 -8.34
CA VAL A 157 7.60 -2.93 -8.29
C VAL A 157 9.09 -3.08 -8.02
N GLY A 158 9.47 -3.78 -6.93
CA GLY A 158 10.88 -4.16 -6.70
C GLY A 158 11.83 -2.98 -6.48
N ASN A 159 11.33 -1.81 -6.08
CA ASN A 159 12.15 -0.62 -5.86
C ASN A 159 12.71 -0.58 -4.43
N VAL A 160 13.74 0.24 -4.23
CA VAL A 160 14.19 0.71 -2.91
C VAL A 160 13.77 2.17 -2.77
N LEU A 161 12.84 2.47 -1.88
CA LEU A 161 12.28 3.80 -1.67
C LEU A 161 12.71 4.32 -0.29
N CYS A 162 13.38 5.46 -0.24
CA CYS A 162 13.89 5.93 1.05
C CYS A 162 14.05 7.44 1.19
N CYS A 163 14.53 7.81 2.38
CA CYS A 163 15.30 9.04 2.56
C CYS A 163 14.49 10.33 2.39
N SER A 164 13.17 10.21 2.47
CA SER A 164 12.20 11.30 2.44
C SER A 164 12.19 12.09 3.76
N THR A 165 11.92 13.40 3.66
CA THR A 165 11.60 14.25 4.81
C THR A 165 10.12 14.22 5.17
N ALA A 166 9.29 13.71 4.26
CA ALA A 166 7.87 13.43 4.40
C ALA A 166 7.62 11.92 4.24
N ASP A 167 6.39 11.51 3.95
CA ASP A 167 6.03 10.12 3.67
C ASP A 167 6.88 9.56 2.51
N VAL A 168 7.33 8.32 2.59
CA VAL A 168 8.16 7.75 1.52
C VAL A 168 7.33 7.59 0.25
N VAL A 169 6.14 6.98 0.39
CA VAL A 169 5.14 6.89 -0.68
C VAL A 169 3.85 7.53 -0.25
N LYS A 170 3.40 8.54 -1.02
CA LYS A 170 2.13 9.23 -0.81
C LYS A 170 1.14 8.90 -1.93
N VAL A 171 -0.05 8.45 -1.57
CA VAL A 171 -1.15 8.13 -2.50
C VAL A 171 -2.37 8.94 -2.08
N VAL A 172 -2.91 9.77 -2.98
CA VAL A 172 -4.03 10.67 -2.65
C VAL A 172 -5.36 10.22 -3.26
N HIS A 173 -6.43 10.97 -3.03
CA HIS A 173 -7.81 10.50 -3.18
C HIS A 173 -8.26 10.23 -4.63
N THR A 174 -7.48 10.66 -5.61
CA THR A 174 -7.67 10.39 -7.04
C THR A 174 -6.86 9.20 -7.53
N ALA A 175 -5.90 8.72 -6.74
CA ALA A 175 -4.95 7.68 -7.13
C ALA A 175 -5.50 6.26 -6.89
N ASP A 176 -6.60 5.95 -7.57
CA ASP A 176 -7.20 4.63 -7.55
C ASP A 176 -6.34 3.57 -8.27
N ASP A 177 -6.53 2.29 -7.94
CA ASP A 177 -5.91 1.16 -8.65
C ASP A 177 -4.37 1.19 -8.62
N VAL A 178 -3.80 1.66 -7.51
CA VAL A 178 -2.34 1.71 -7.26
C VAL A 178 -1.86 0.40 -6.64
N SER A 179 -0.76 -0.15 -7.16
CA SER A 179 -0.09 -1.33 -6.58
C SER A 179 1.33 -1.01 -6.16
N ILE A 180 1.69 -1.37 -4.93
CA ILE A 180 3.03 -1.22 -4.34
C ILE A 180 3.49 -2.63 -3.98
N LEU A 181 4.35 -3.22 -4.81
CA LEU A 181 4.66 -4.64 -4.84
C LEU A 181 6.15 -4.92 -4.67
N GLY A 182 6.54 -5.71 -3.67
CA GLY A 182 7.91 -6.22 -3.57
C GLY A 182 8.99 -5.16 -3.34
N ASN A 183 8.63 -3.97 -2.85
CA ASN A 183 9.58 -2.87 -2.63
C ASN A 183 10.22 -2.95 -1.23
N GLU A 184 11.43 -2.40 -1.09
CA GLU A 184 12.00 -2.02 0.20
C GLU A 184 11.68 -0.55 0.47
N ILE A 185 11.12 -0.22 1.63
CA ILE A 185 10.65 1.13 1.98
C ILE A 185 11.20 1.50 3.36
N HIS A 186 12.04 2.52 3.45
CA HIS A 186 12.71 2.84 4.71
C HIS A 186 13.16 4.30 4.89
N THR A 187 13.34 4.74 6.13
CA THR A 187 13.76 6.12 6.45
C THR A 187 14.91 6.13 7.47
N PRO A 188 16.14 5.78 7.05
CA PRO A 188 17.22 5.46 7.98
C PRO A 188 17.76 6.68 8.74
N ARG A 189 17.35 7.90 8.36
CA ARG A 189 17.83 9.16 8.92
C ARG A 189 16.76 9.98 9.64
N ALA A 190 15.51 9.52 9.62
CA ALA A 190 14.43 10.29 10.22
C ALA A 190 14.43 10.15 11.75
N ARG A 191 14.16 11.26 12.44
CA ARG A 191 14.05 11.25 13.90
C ARG A 191 12.83 10.44 14.32
N PRO A 192 12.92 9.55 15.33
CA PRO A 192 11.74 8.87 15.86
C PRO A 192 10.65 9.87 16.26
N GLY A 193 9.41 9.64 15.82
CA GLY A 193 8.27 10.53 15.99
C GLY A 193 8.09 11.60 14.90
N ALA A 194 8.98 11.69 13.92
CA ALA A 194 8.80 12.58 12.78
C ALA A 194 7.57 12.19 11.93
N ASN A 195 6.87 13.18 11.36
CA ASN A 195 5.74 12.93 10.48
C ASN A 195 6.20 12.50 9.07
N ALA A 196 6.58 11.23 8.97
CA ALA A 196 7.00 10.59 7.73
C ALA A 196 6.61 9.11 7.80
N GLN A 197 5.54 8.73 7.12
CA GLN A 197 5.10 7.33 7.04
C GLN A 197 5.83 6.57 5.93
N GLY A 198 5.83 5.24 6.00
CA GLY A 198 6.36 4.42 4.91
C GLY A 198 5.43 4.49 3.69
N VAL A 199 4.16 4.15 3.89
CA VAL A 199 3.10 4.28 2.88
C VAL A 199 1.90 5.01 3.49
N ASP A 200 1.57 6.17 2.92
CA ASP A 200 0.43 6.99 3.30
C ASP A 200 -0.59 7.00 2.15
N ILE A 201 -1.76 6.38 2.39
CA ILE A 201 -2.89 6.39 1.48
C ILE A 201 -4.01 7.27 2.06
N VAL A 202 -4.44 8.29 1.30
CA VAL A 202 -5.55 9.19 1.67
C VAL A 202 -6.63 9.16 0.59
N GLY A 203 -7.74 8.48 0.85
CA GLY A 203 -8.95 8.52 0.02
C GLY A 203 -8.93 7.73 -1.28
N ALA A 204 -7.81 7.08 -1.60
CA ALA A 204 -7.70 6.23 -2.79
C ALA A 204 -8.49 4.93 -2.64
N GLU A 205 -8.92 4.38 -3.78
CA GLU A 205 -9.62 3.11 -3.83
C GLU A 205 -8.82 2.00 -4.52
N ARG A 206 -9.08 0.75 -4.13
CA ARG A 206 -8.53 -0.46 -4.77
C ARG A 206 -7.00 -0.48 -4.80
N THR A 207 -6.39 -0.07 -3.69
CA THR A 207 -4.93 -0.08 -3.54
C THR A 207 -4.46 -1.44 -3.03
N LEU A 208 -3.38 -1.96 -3.62
CA LEU A 208 -2.73 -3.20 -3.20
C LEU A 208 -1.31 -2.91 -2.76
N VAL A 209 -1.03 -3.08 -1.47
CA VAL A 209 0.31 -2.95 -0.90
C VAL A 209 0.73 -4.32 -0.43
N ALA A 210 1.57 -4.99 -1.23
CA ALA A 210 1.89 -6.38 -0.99
C ALA A 210 3.37 -6.73 -1.14
N GLU A 211 3.82 -7.70 -0.34
CA GLU A 211 5.16 -8.30 -0.44
C GLU A 211 6.30 -7.30 -0.23
N ASN A 212 6.02 -6.14 0.36
CA ASN A 212 7.03 -5.12 0.62
C ASN A 212 7.77 -5.40 1.93
N PHE A 213 9.03 -4.95 1.99
CA PHE A 213 9.80 -4.84 3.22
C PHE A 213 9.83 -3.38 3.67
N VAL A 214 9.03 -3.05 4.68
CA VAL A 214 8.92 -1.68 5.23
C VAL A 214 9.64 -1.63 6.57
N HIS A 215 10.63 -0.75 6.73
CA HIS A 215 11.38 -0.71 7.98
C HIS A 215 12.00 0.64 8.35
N ASP A 216 12.33 0.79 9.63
CA ASP A 216 12.98 1.99 10.17
C ASP A 216 12.17 3.26 9.86
N ILE A 217 10.88 3.19 10.17
CA ILE A 217 9.90 4.26 9.92
C ILE A 217 9.69 5.08 11.20
N PRO A 218 9.87 6.41 11.19
CA PRO A 218 9.78 7.26 12.37
C PRO A 218 8.34 7.49 12.83
N SER A 219 7.36 6.98 12.09
CA SER A 219 5.92 7.12 12.34
C SER A 219 5.23 5.77 12.13
N ILE A 220 4.08 5.78 11.45
CA ILE A 220 3.32 4.60 11.06
C ILE A 220 3.97 3.96 9.83
N GLY A 221 4.15 2.64 9.87
CA GLY A 221 4.73 1.89 8.75
C GLY A 221 3.91 2.04 7.48
N MET A 222 2.64 1.65 7.52
CA MET A 222 1.71 1.82 6.40
C MET A 222 0.30 2.16 6.92
N TYR A 223 -0.42 3.05 6.26
CA TYR A 223 -1.83 3.29 6.59
C TYR A 223 -2.70 3.61 5.39
N ALA A 224 -4.01 3.46 5.56
CA ALA A 224 -5.02 3.95 4.64
C ALA A 224 -6.15 4.69 5.37
N LYS A 225 -6.33 5.97 5.09
CA LYS A 225 -7.29 6.88 5.76
C LYS A 225 -8.01 7.78 4.75
N GLY A 226 -8.80 8.75 5.21
CA GLY A 226 -9.36 9.80 4.34
C GLY A 226 -10.43 9.31 3.37
N ASN A 227 -11.27 8.38 3.78
CA ASN A 227 -12.20 7.60 2.95
C ASN A 227 -11.53 6.58 2.01
N ALA A 228 -10.33 6.09 2.33
CA ALA A 228 -9.71 5.02 1.55
C ALA A 228 -10.62 3.78 1.52
N LYS A 229 -10.73 3.11 0.36
CA LYS A 229 -11.68 2.00 0.17
C LYS A 229 -11.06 0.82 -0.56
N ASN A 230 -11.39 -0.40 -0.11
CA ASN A 230 -10.87 -1.64 -0.70
C ASN A 230 -9.33 -1.70 -0.74
N THR A 231 -8.66 -1.07 0.24
CA THR A 231 -7.21 -1.19 0.39
C THR A 231 -6.87 -2.57 0.95
N VAL A 232 -5.87 -3.22 0.36
CA VAL A 232 -5.33 -4.50 0.83
C VAL A 232 -3.86 -4.35 1.19
N PHE A 233 -3.52 -4.60 2.45
CA PHE A 233 -2.16 -4.82 2.92
C PHE A 233 -1.92 -6.32 3.09
N GLU A 234 -1.09 -6.92 2.24
CA GLU A 234 -0.92 -8.37 2.19
C GLU A 234 0.54 -8.83 2.11
N ARG A 235 0.92 -9.84 2.90
CA ARG A 235 2.26 -10.46 2.81
C ARG A 235 3.43 -9.48 2.95
N ASN A 236 3.24 -8.34 3.61
CA ASN A 236 4.32 -7.40 3.88
C ASN A 236 5.11 -7.81 5.11
N ARG A 237 6.38 -7.43 5.13
CA ARG A 237 7.27 -7.48 6.29
C ARG A 237 7.47 -6.06 6.80
N VAL A 238 6.96 -5.75 7.99
CA VAL A 238 7.04 -4.42 8.61
C VAL A 238 7.89 -4.49 9.88
N GLU A 239 8.92 -3.66 10.00
CA GLU A 239 9.86 -3.72 11.13
C GLU A 239 10.26 -2.36 11.66
N ARG A 240 10.45 -2.22 12.97
CA ARG A 240 11.06 -1.03 13.58
C ARG A 240 10.31 0.25 13.18
N THR A 241 9.01 0.27 13.46
CA THR A 241 8.19 1.47 13.33
C THR A 241 8.07 2.15 14.69
N TRP A 242 8.24 3.46 14.73
CA TRP A 242 8.09 4.19 15.99
C TRP A 242 6.64 4.19 16.51
N SER A 243 5.65 4.23 15.60
CA SER A 243 4.22 4.20 15.91
C SER A 243 3.63 2.83 15.52
N HIS A 244 2.51 2.80 14.79
CA HIS A 244 1.84 1.59 14.34
C HIS A 244 2.59 0.88 13.21
N GLY A 245 2.46 -0.45 13.15
CA GLY A 245 2.87 -1.22 11.97
C GLY A 245 1.98 -0.91 10.77
N ILE A 246 0.72 -1.34 10.84
CA ILE A 246 -0.30 -1.11 9.80
C ILE A 246 -1.58 -0.52 10.39
N MET A 247 -2.15 0.52 9.78
CA MET A 247 -3.39 1.14 10.28
C MET A 247 -4.46 1.32 9.20
N LEU A 248 -5.70 0.97 9.52
CA LEU A 248 -6.88 1.29 8.72
C LEU A 248 -7.66 2.43 9.39
N GLY A 249 -7.85 3.53 8.66
CA GLY A 249 -8.34 4.80 9.14
C GLY A 249 -7.30 5.58 9.95
N GLN A 250 -7.73 6.71 10.54
CA GLN A 250 -7.06 7.63 11.47
C GLN A 250 -7.68 9.02 11.20
N SER A 251 -6.94 10.12 11.24
CA SER A 251 -7.49 11.47 11.13
C SER A 251 -7.18 12.07 9.78
N THR A 252 -8.22 12.55 9.09
CA THR A 252 -8.10 13.41 7.92
C THR A 252 -8.96 14.64 8.13
N ASP A 253 -8.52 15.78 7.59
CA ASP A 253 -9.28 17.02 7.64
C ASP A 253 -10.74 16.77 7.25
N ALA A 254 -11.70 17.23 8.06
CA ALA A 254 -13.12 16.92 7.87
C ALA A 254 -13.63 17.28 6.46
N HIS A 255 -13.11 18.36 5.86
CA HIS A 255 -13.47 18.82 4.51
C HIS A 255 -12.91 17.94 3.37
N ARG A 256 -11.97 17.04 3.67
CA ARG A 256 -11.40 16.07 2.72
C ARG A 256 -12.15 14.73 2.73
N LEU A 257 -13.01 14.47 3.73
CA LEU A 257 -13.88 13.29 3.78
C LEU A 257 -15.13 13.47 2.88
N ARG A 258 -14.96 13.24 1.58
CA ARG A 258 -15.99 13.52 0.55
C ARG A 258 -16.99 12.39 0.30
N LYS A 259 -16.63 11.13 0.61
CA LYS A 259 -17.40 9.93 0.20
C LYS A 259 -18.16 9.25 1.36
N GLY A 260 -18.04 9.77 2.58
CA GLY A 260 -18.77 9.31 3.76
C GLY A 260 -18.03 9.60 5.07
N PRO A 261 -18.55 9.15 6.22
CA PRO A 261 -18.03 9.57 7.52
C PRO A 261 -16.86 8.72 8.04
N TYR A 262 -16.61 7.54 7.47
CA TYR A 262 -15.52 6.66 7.91
C TYR A 262 -14.21 7.00 7.22
N GLU A 263 -13.11 6.86 7.94
CA GLU A 263 -11.76 7.11 7.43
C GLU A 263 -11.28 5.97 6.53
N SER A 264 -11.78 4.75 6.74
CA SER A 264 -11.53 3.63 5.84
C SER A 264 -12.75 2.72 5.66
N TYR A 265 -12.85 2.10 4.48
CA TYR A 265 -13.93 1.22 4.07
C TYR A 265 -13.40 -0.08 3.47
N ASP A 266 -13.98 -1.21 3.88
CA ASP A 266 -13.77 -2.51 3.22
C ASP A 266 -12.28 -2.93 3.15
N GLY A 267 -11.46 -2.41 4.06
CA GLY A 267 -10.01 -2.62 4.10
C GLY A 267 -9.63 -4.00 4.63
N ILE A 268 -8.51 -4.54 4.12
CA ILE A 268 -7.99 -5.86 4.51
C ILE A 268 -6.52 -5.74 4.92
N VAL A 269 -6.18 -6.28 6.08
CA VAL A 269 -4.79 -6.48 6.52
C VAL A 269 -4.58 -7.96 6.76
N ARG A 270 -3.83 -8.65 5.88
CA ARG A 270 -3.65 -10.09 6.00
C ARG A 270 -2.27 -10.63 5.70
N ASP A 271 -1.94 -11.75 6.32
CA ASP A 271 -0.71 -12.50 6.03
C ASP A 271 0.57 -11.65 6.21
N ASN A 272 0.53 -10.58 7.02
CA ASN A 272 1.68 -9.69 7.24
C ASN A 272 2.50 -10.13 8.45
N LEU A 273 3.83 -9.96 8.34
CA LEU A 273 4.79 -10.11 9.41
C LEU A 273 5.15 -8.73 9.93
N ILE A 274 4.85 -8.44 11.20
CA ILE A 274 5.05 -7.13 11.79
C ILE A 274 5.85 -7.27 13.09
N ARG A 275 6.95 -6.52 13.25
CA ARG A 275 7.71 -6.55 14.50
C ARG A 275 8.34 -5.25 14.91
N ASP A 276 8.64 -5.18 16.20
CA ASP A 276 9.35 -4.06 16.82
C ASP A 276 8.62 -2.73 16.57
N THR A 277 7.34 -2.69 16.91
CA THR A 277 6.51 -1.49 16.75
C THR A 277 6.33 -0.79 18.09
N GLY A 278 6.60 0.51 18.14
CA GLY A 278 6.40 1.29 19.36
C GLY A 278 4.94 1.34 19.77
N TRP A 279 4.01 1.44 18.83
CA TRP A 279 2.57 1.32 19.08
C TRP A 279 2.06 -0.02 18.55
N SER A 280 0.81 -0.08 18.08
CA SER A 280 0.16 -1.35 17.73
C SER A 280 0.81 -2.06 16.55
N CYS A 281 0.75 -3.39 16.56
CA CYS A 281 1.01 -4.21 15.38
C CYS A 281 0.09 -3.78 14.24
N PHE A 282 -1.20 -3.73 14.54
CA PHE A 282 -2.21 -3.16 13.66
C PHE A 282 -3.25 -2.37 14.45
N ALA A 283 -3.85 -1.38 13.79
CA ALA A 283 -4.85 -0.51 14.38
C ALA A 283 -6.01 -0.23 13.42
N THR A 284 -7.18 0.03 13.98
CA THR A 284 -8.33 0.57 13.24
C THR A 284 -8.82 1.83 13.92
N ALA A 285 -9.15 2.85 13.13
CA ALA A 285 -9.83 4.05 13.61
C ALA A 285 -10.95 4.43 12.64
N SER A 286 -12.14 4.79 13.13
CA SER A 286 -13.23 5.28 12.28
C SER A 286 -13.42 4.45 11.00
N SER A 287 -13.50 3.12 11.14
CA SER A 287 -13.44 2.19 10.01
C SER A 287 -14.74 1.41 9.83
N LEU A 288 -15.12 1.15 8.58
CA LEU A 288 -16.31 0.37 8.22
C LEU A 288 -15.93 -0.92 7.47
N ASN A 289 -16.46 -2.06 7.91
CA ASN A 289 -16.33 -3.36 7.23
C ASN A 289 -14.88 -3.83 7.02
N VAL A 290 -14.00 -3.60 7.99
CA VAL A 290 -12.58 -3.96 7.86
C VAL A 290 -12.28 -5.33 8.42
N ARG A 291 -11.28 -6.02 7.83
CA ARG A 291 -10.86 -7.37 8.24
C ARG A 291 -9.35 -7.44 8.43
N ILE A 292 -8.91 -7.90 9.60
CA ILE A 292 -7.50 -8.08 9.95
C ILE A 292 -7.27 -9.53 10.35
N TYR A 293 -6.55 -10.31 9.54
CA TYR A 293 -6.41 -11.73 9.82
C TYR A 293 -5.12 -12.38 9.34
N ASN A 294 -4.76 -13.50 9.97
CA ASN A 294 -3.55 -14.25 9.64
C ASN A 294 -2.29 -13.38 9.67
N ASN A 295 -2.20 -12.39 10.56
CA ASN A 295 -0.97 -11.62 10.72
C ASN A 295 -0.14 -12.21 11.87
N THR A 296 1.18 -12.09 11.79
CA THR A 296 2.09 -12.45 12.87
C THR A 296 2.81 -11.21 13.39
N CYS A 297 2.64 -10.93 14.68
CA CYS A 297 3.24 -9.81 15.37
C CYS A 297 4.29 -10.29 16.38
N TYR A 298 5.43 -9.60 16.45
CA TYR A 298 6.43 -9.82 17.50
C TYR A 298 6.96 -8.51 18.08
N ASN A 299 7.00 -8.41 19.40
CA ASN A 299 7.51 -7.22 20.10
C ASN A 299 6.77 -5.93 19.69
N THR A 300 5.45 -5.93 19.81
CA THR A 300 4.60 -4.79 19.46
C THR A 300 3.98 -4.13 20.68
N GLY A 301 3.59 -2.86 20.57
CA GLY A 301 2.95 -2.09 21.64
C GLY A 301 3.89 -1.77 22.79
N THR A 302 5.12 -1.34 22.52
CA THR A 302 6.16 -1.12 23.56
C THR A 302 6.12 0.27 24.21
N GLU A 303 5.42 1.24 23.62
CA GLU A 303 5.45 2.65 24.04
C GLU A 303 4.09 3.23 24.46
N THR A 304 3.09 3.34 23.56
CA THR A 304 1.85 4.13 23.84
C THR A 304 0.54 3.35 23.79
N HIS A 305 0.39 2.42 22.85
CA HIS A 305 -0.84 1.64 22.66
C HIS A 305 -0.59 0.15 22.85
N GLY A 306 -1.69 -0.60 22.97
CA GLY A 306 -1.68 -2.06 22.89
C GLY A 306 -1.21 -2.58 21.54
N SER A 307 -0.92 -3.88 21.46
CA SER A 307 -0.55 -4.52 20.18
C SER A 307 -1.69 -4.49 19.15
N ILE A 308 -2.94 -4.41 19.61
CA ILE A 308 -4.12 -4.17 18.79
C ILE A 308 -4.85 -2.94 19.34
N LEU A 309 -5.11 -1.96 18.49
CA LEU A 309 -5.88 -0.76 18.82
C LEU A 309 -7.16 -0.68 17.98
N ILE A 310 -8.29 -0.43 18.64
CA ILE A 310 -9.55 -0.06 18.00
C ILE A 310 -9.96 1.29 18.59
N SER A 311 -10.09 2.31 17.75
CA SER A 311 -10.43 3.67 18.15
C SER A 311 -11.44 4.33 17.20
N ASN A 312 -11.82 5.56 17.54
CA ASN A 312 -12.60 6.46 16.70
C ASN A 312 -11.80 7.71 16.29
N GLU A 313 -10.47 7.60 16.27
CA GLU A 313 -9.59 8.71 15.88
C GLU A 313 -9.97 9.18 14.46
N SER A 314 -10.53 10.38 14.39
CA SER A 314 -10.95 11.11 13.19
C SER A 314 -11.35 12.52 13.61
N GLU A 315 -11.23 13.52 12.75
CA GLU A 315 -11.65 14.89 13.08
C GLU A 315 -13.15 15.02 13.38
N ILE A 316 -13.97 14.15 12.78
CA ILE A 316 -15.42 14.14 13.01
C ILE A 316 -15.85 13.12 14.07
N GLY A 317 -14.92 12.42 14.71
CA GLY A 317 -15.18 11.49 15.82
C GLY A 317 -16.03 10.28 15.47
N GLN A 318 -16.10 9.89 14.19
CA GLN A 318 -16.90 8.74 13.73
C GLN A 318 -16.35 7.43 14.33
N ALA A 319 -17.23 6.69 15.01
CA ALA A 319 -16.92 5.38 15.57
C ALA A 319 -16.86 4.31 14.48
N GLY A 320 -16.09 3.24 14.69
CA GLY A 320 -16.00 2.11 13.77
C GLY A 320 -17.24 1.22 13.78
N THR A 321 -17.44 0.44 12.72
CA THR A 321 -18.54 -0.52 12.57
C THR A 321 -18.09 -1.73 11.76
N ASN A 322 -18.53 -2.94 12.14
CA ASN A 322 -18.21 -4.20 11.45
C ASN A 322 -16.69 -4.42 11.31
N ILE A 323 -16.02 -4.60 12.45
CA ILE A 323 -14.57 -4.80 12.52
C ILE A 323 -14.31 -6.25 12.92
N ASP A 324 -13.63 -6.99 12.04
CA ASP A 324 -13.28 -8.40 12.22
C ASP A 324 -11.76 -8.56 12.38
N ILE A 325 -11.30 -9.10 13.51
CA ILE A 325 -9.88 -9.36 13.80
C ILE A 325 -9.70 -10.82 14.25
N PHE A 326 -9.13 -11.67 13.40
CA PHE A 326 -9.09 -13.11 13.69
C PHE A 326 -7.87 -13.84 13.15
N ASN A 327 -7.55 -15.00 13.71
CA ASN A 327 -6.42 -15.85 13.28
C ASN A 327 -5.04 -15.17 13.31
N ASN A 328 -4.88 -14.11 14.10
CA ASN A 328 -3.59 -13.44 14.26
C ASN A 328 -2.78 -14.09 15.37
N VAL A 329 -1.46 -14.13 15.22
CA VAL A 329 -0.52 -14.47 16.29
C VAL A 329 0.12 -13.19 16.78
N VAL A 330 -0.14 -12.80 18.03
CA VAL A 330 0.30 -11.51 18.57
C VAL A 330 1.16 -11.73 19.80
N PHE A 331 2.48 -11.60 19.61
CA PHE A 331 3.45 -11.52 20.68
C PHE A 331 3.74 -10.04 20.96
N GLY A 332 3.10 -9.51 22.00
CA GLY A 332 3.16 -8.09 22.38
C GLY A 332 4.01 -7.83 23.62
N SER A 333 4.11 -6.56 24.01
CA SER A 333 4.60 -6.16 25.34
C SER A 333 3.48 -6.24 26.39
N ALA A 334 3.84 -6.41 27.68
CA ALA A 334 2.88 -6.25 28.79
C ALA A 334 2.87 -4.83 29.38
N ARG A 335 3.49 -3.84 28.74
CA ARG A 335 3.45 -2.43 29.20
C ARG A 335 2.06 -1.81 29.02
N HIS A 336 1.28 -2.35 28.10
CA HIS A 336 -0.08 -1.93 27.78
C HIS A 336 -0.96 -3.16 27.58
N SER A 337 -2.28 -3.00 27.73
CA SER A 337 -3.24 -4.03 27.32
C SER A 337 -2.97 -4.50 25.88
N MET A 338 -2.89 -5.81 25.67
CA MET A 338 -2.74 -6.48 24.37
C MET A 338 -3.75 -5.96 23.34
N VAL A 339 -5.02 -5.91 23.72
CA VAL A 339 -6.11 -5.31 22.95
C VAL A 339 -6.64 -4.10 23.70
N LYS A 340 -6.68 -2.96 23.02
CA LYS A 340 -7.19 -1.70 23.56
C LYS A 340 -8.31 -1.17 22.66
N VAL A 341 -9.53 -1.13 23.20
CA VAL A 341 -10.68 -0.47 22.59
C VAL A 341 -10.94 0.84 23.34
N THR A 342 -10.79 1.97 22.65
CA THR A 342 -10.92 3.30 23.27
C THR A 342 -12.38 3.67 23.53
N SER A 343 -12.63 4.82 24.16
CA SER A 343 -13.99 5.33 24.32
C SER A 343 -14.65 5.58 22.98
N ASN A 344 -15.94 5.27 22.86
CA ASN A 344 -16.75 5.48 21.66
C ASN A 344 -16.13 4.88 20.39
N ALA A 345 -15.29 3.85 20.52
CA ALA A 345 -14.57 3.28 19.39
C ALA A 345 -15.49 2.53 18.40
N MET A 346 -16.66 2.07 18.86
CA MET A 346 -17.61 1.30 18.07
C MET A 346 -19.00 1.94 18.08
N THR A 347 -19.63 2.06 16.91
CA THR A 347 -21.04 2.49 16.79
C THR A 347 -21.98 1.46 17.40
N ASP A 348 -21.73 0.18 17.12
CA ASP A 348 -22.38 -0.95 17.77
C ASP A 348 -21.30 -1.91 18.29
N PRO A 349 -21.15 -2.07 19.61
CA PRO A 349 -20.23 -3.05 20.19
C PRO A 349 -20.43 -4.49 19.70
N SER A 350 -21.62 -4.87 19.23
CA SER A 350 -21.90 -6.21 18.69
C SER A 350 -21.26 -6.45 17.32
N SER A 351 -20.89 -5.37 16.63
CA SER A 351 -20.23 -5.41 15.31
C SER A 351 -18.70 -5.52 15.39
N LEU A 352 -18.12 -5.57 16.59
CA LEU A 352 -16.71 -5.87 16.79
C LEU A 352 -16.54 -7.37 17.08
N ARG A 353 -15.80 -8.07 16.23
CA ARG A 353 -15.46 -9.48 16.39
C ARG A 353 -13.95 -9.67 16.46
N LEU A 354 -13.45 -10.05 17.63
CA LEU A 354 -12.11 -10.60 17.80
C LEU A 354 -12.27 -12.08 18.12
N ASP A 355 -11.64 -12.98 17.37
CA ASP A 355 -11.69 -14.40 17.71
C ASP A 355 -10.57 -15.22 17.07
N HIS A 356 -10.30 -16.41 17.61
CA HIS A 356 -9.27 -17.34 17.11
C HIS A 356 -7.86 -16.73 17.01
N ASN A 357 -7.57 -15.69 17.80
CA ASN A 357 -6.24 -15.10 17.87
C ASN A 357 -5.39 -15.85 18.92
N VAL A 358 -4.07 -15.80 18.76
CA VAL A 358 -3.11 -16.28 19.77
C VAL A 358 -2.41 -15.07 20.37
N TYR A 359 -2.46 -14.92 21.70
CA TYR A 359 -1.85 -13.81 22.41
C TYR A 359 -0.74 -14.30 23.35
N TRP A 360 0.37 -13.58 23.37
CA TRP A 360 1.46 -13.82 24.31
C TRP A 360 2.26 -12.55 24.61
N THR A 361 2.95 -12.50 25.75
CA THR A 361 3.92 -11.44 26.05
C THR A 361 5.23 -12.03 26.58
N ARG A 362 6.29 -11.22 26.68
CA ARG A 362 7.58 -11.65 27.26
C ARG A 362 7.46 -12.06 28.73
N GLU A 363 6.51 -11.45 29.44
CA GLU A 363 6.18 -11.70 30.83
C GLU A 363 5.29 -12.95 31.01
N GLY A 364 4.95 -13.62 29.89
CA GLY A 364 4.13 -14.82 29.85
C GLY A 364 2.63 -14.56 29.89
N ALA A 365 1.85 -15.62 30.11
CA ALA A 365 0.39 -15.58 30.06
C ALA A 365 -0.24 -14.48 30.94
N GLY A 366 0.35 -14.20 32.11
CA GLY A 366 -0.15 -13.20 33.06
C GLY A 366 -0.03 -11.75 32.58
N GLY A 367 0.84 -11.49 31.60
CA GLY A 367 1.03 -10.18 30.96
C GLY A 367 0.00 -9.86 29.87
N VAL A 368 -0.78 -10.85 29.40
CA VAL A 368 -1.82 -10.62 28.39
C VAL A 368 -3.06 -10.00 29.05
N ARG A 369 -3.31 -8.72 28.76
CA ARG A 369 -4.42 -7.93 29.31
C ARG A 369 -5.28 -7.29 28.23
N PHE A 370 -6.54 -6.98 28.55
CA PHE A 370 -7.50 -6.43 27.60
C PHE A 370 -8.21 -5.22 28.21
N SER A 371 -8.44 -4.19 27.40
CA SER A 371 -9.15 -2.99 27.83
C SER A 371 -10.23 -2.58 26.84
N TRP A 372 -11.39 -2.20 27.38
CA TRP A 372 -12.47 -1.56 26.63
C TRP A 372 -13.18 -0.57 27.52
N ARG A 373 -12.97 0.71 27.23
CA ARG A 373 -13.43 1.81 28.07
C ARG A 373 -14.94 1.83 28.27
N ASP A 374 -15.72 1.67 27.20
CA ASP A 374 -17.19 1.68 27.26
C ASP A 374 -17.81 0.45 27.94
N ARG A 375 -17.00 -0.58 28.21
CA ARG A 375 -17.40 -1.79 28.96
C ARG A 375 -16.87 -1.78 30.40
N GLY A 376 -16.20 -0.71 30.83
CA GLY A 376 -15.59 -0.63 32.16
C GLY A 376 -14.44 -1.62 32.36
N LEU A 377 -13.84 -2.12 31.28
CA LEU A 377 -12.73 -3.07 31.34
C LEU A 377 -11.41 -2.30 31.30
N ASN A 378 -10.61 -2.45 32.36
CA ASN A 378 -9.28 -1.89 32.48
C ASN A 378 -8.31 -3.01 32.89
N ASP A 379 -7.35 -3.33 32.01
CA ASP A 379 -6.38 -4.42 32.16
C ASP A 379 -7.01 -5.76 32.63
N ALA A 380 -8.13 -6.13 32.00
CA ALA A 380 -8.87 -7.34 32.31
C ALA A 380 -8.13 -8.59 31.83
N THR A 381 -8.38 -9.73 32.50
CA THR A 381 -7.99 -11.06 32.00
C THR A 381 -8.87 -11.48 30.82
N ILE A 382 -8.44 -12.48 30.04
CA ILE A 382 -9.24 -12.99 28.91
C ILE A 382 -10.61 -13.53 29.33
N ASP A 383 -10.75 -14.11 30.53
CA ASP A 383 -12.04 -14.62 31.00
C ASP A 383 -13.02 -13.50 31.33
N THR A 384 -12.54 -12.42 31.95
CA THR A 384 -13.35 -11.23 32.20
C THR A 384 -13.71 -10.54 30.89
N TRP A 385 -12.77 -10.44 29.97
CA TRP A 385 -13.00 -9.95 28.61
C TRP A 385 -14.10 -10.74 27.89
N ARG A 386 -14.00 -12.07 27.85
CA ARG A 386 -15.00 -12.96 27.22
C ARG A 386 -16.39 -12.80 27.80
N ARG A 387 -16.51 -12.79 29.13
CA ARG A 387 -17.81 -12.62 29.81
C ARG A 387 -18.45 -11.28 29.47
N ALA A 388 -17.67 -10.20 29.44
CA ALA A 388 -18.18 -8.85 29.23
C ALA A 388 -18.46 -8.51 27.76
N THR A 389 -17.70 -9.10 26.82
CA THR A 389 -17.73 -8.68 25.40
C THR A 389 -18.25 -9.76 24.45
N ARG A 390 -18.20 -11.04 24.85
CA ARG A 390 -18.38 -12.22 23.98
C ARG A 390 -17.35 -12.34 22.85
N ASN A 391 -16.26 -11.57 22.91
CA ASN A 391 -15.12 -11.71 22.01
C ASN A 391 -14.10 -12.72 22.54
N ASP A 392 -13.24 -13.19 21.63
CA ASP A 392 -12.10 -14.06 21.88
C ASP A 392 -12.46 -15.40 22.53
N THR A 393 -13.68 -15.90 22.30
CA THR A 393 -14.18 -17.17 22.87
C THR A 393 -13.34 -18.37 22.44
N SER A 394 -12.75 -18.33 21.25
CA SER A 394 -11.88 -19.37 20.68
C SER A 394 -10.41 -18.95 20.59
N SER A 395 -10.07 -17.73 21.02
CA SER A 395 -8.68 -17.26 21.10
C SER A 395 -7.90 -17.98 22.22
N ARG A 396 -6.57 -17.99 22.11
CA ARG A 396 -5.68 -18.72 23.02
C ARG A 396 -4.64 -17.78 23.61
N ILE A 397 -4.36 -17.93 24.91
CA ILE A 397 -3.14 -17.39 25.52
C ILE A 397 -2.12 -18.52 25.51
N ALA A 398 -1.18 -18.47 24.57
CA ALA A 398 -0.18 -19.51 24.39
C ALA A 398 1.08 -18.92 23.77
N ASP A 399 2.23 -19.40 24.23
CA ASP A 399 3.52 -19.05 23.62
C ASP A 399 3.56 -19.61 22.19
N PRO A 400 3.68 -18.76 21.15
CA PRO A 400 3.75 -19.23 19.78
C PRO A 400 5.02 -20.02 19.47
N ARG A 401 6.05 -19.95 20.34
CA ARG A 401 7.35 -20.63 20.18
C ARG A 401 7.90 -20.45 18.77
N PHE A 402 8.12 -19.20 18.34
CA PHE A 402 8.63 -18.93 17.01
C PHE A 402 9.89 -19.75 16.71
N ARG A 403 9.91 -20.42 15.56
CA ARG A 403 11.05 -21.24 15.13
C ARG A 403 12.29 -20.39 14.95
N ASP A 404 12.10 -19.20 14.36
CA ASP A 404 13.12 -18.18 14.24
C ASP A 404 12.48 -16.78 14.22
N LEU A 405 13.24 -15.79 14.68
CA LEU A 405 12.76 -14.42 14.81
C LEU A 405 12.84 -13.61 13.50
N LYS A 406 13.34 -14.20 12.40
CA LYS A 406 13.49 -13.55 11.09
C LYS A 406 12.25 -13.79 10.23
N SER A 407 11.79 -15.04 10.15
CA SER A 407 10.58 -15.45 9.45
C SER A 407 9.33 -15.32 10.32
N LEU A 408 9.51 -15.23 11.65
CA LEU A 408 8.43 -15.33 12.64
C LEU A 408 7.49 -16.52 12.38
N ALA A 409 8.00 -17.59 11.77
CA ALA A 409 7.22 -18.81 11.57
C ALA A 409 6.95 -19.46 12.95
N PRO A 410 5.68 -19.66 13.35
CA PRO A 410 5.37 -20.38 14.59
C PRO A 410 5.92 -21.81 14.49
N ALA A 411 6.51 -22.36 15.57
CA ALA A 411 7.02 -23.73 15.52
C ALA A 411 5.92 -24.80 15.62
N LEU A 412 4.67 -24.42 15.89
CA LEU A 412 3.56 -25.35 16.11
C LEU A 412 2.85 -25.71 14.79
N THR A 413 2.99 -26.96 14.36
CA THR A 413 2.25 -27.59 13.25
C THR A 413 0.83 -28.04 13.61
N ASP A 414 0.37 -27.79 14.86
CA ASP A 414 -0.85 -28.38 15.42
C ASP A 414 -1.95 -27.35 15.74
N MET A 415 -2.01 -26.27 14.96
CA MET A 415 -3.05 -25.24 15.11
C MET A 415 -3.95 -25.18 13.88
N SER A 416 -4.66 -26.28 13.60
CA SER A 416 -5.77 -26.27 12.65
C SER A 416 -6.96 -25.52 13.25
N ILE A 417 -7.47 -24.50 12.57
CA ILE A 417 -8.69 -23.78 12.99
C ILE A 417 -9.66 -23.65 11.82
N ALA A 418 -10.95 -23.80 12.12
CA ALA A 418 -12.06 -23.58 11.21
C ALA A 418 -12.18 -22.09 10.83
N VAL A 419 -12.15 -21.79 9.53
CA VAL A 419 -12.38 -20.44 9.01
C VAL A 419 -13.87 -20.13 9.09
N PRO A 420 -14.30 -19.03 9.74
CA PRO A 420 -15.67 -18.55 9.64
C PRO A 420 -15.98 -18.23 8.17
N SER A 421 -17.17 -18.62 7.68
CA SER A 421 -17.57 -18.47 6.28
C SER A 421 -17.24 -17.07 5.75
N GLN A 422 -16.33 -17.01 4.76
CA GLN A 422 -15.97 -15.75 4.10
C GLN A 422 -17.22 -15.20 3.40
N ARG A 423 -17.68 -13.99 3.78
CA ARG A 423 -18.51 -13.21 2.86
C ARG A 423 -17.62 -12.84 1.67
N SER A 424 -17.98 -13.38 0.50
CA SER A 424 -17.28 -13.15 -0.76
C SER A 424 -17.31 -11.65 -1.09
N VAL A 425 -16.14 -11.02 -1.16
CA VAL A 425 -15.99 -9.75 -1.86
C VAL A 425 -15.63 -10.10 -3.29
N THR A 426 -16.56 -9.87 -4.20
CA THR A 426 -16.37 -10.06 -5.64
C THR A 426 -15.43 -9.00 -6.19
N GLY A 427 -14.34 -9.42 -6.83
CA GLY A 427 -13.53 -8.57 -7.69
C GLY A 427 -12.21 -8.11 -7.10
N VAL A 428 -11.20 -9.00 -7.08
CA VAL A 428 -9.83 -8.81 -7.62
C VAL A 428 -9.24 -10.23 -7.68
N ARG A 429 -9.12 -10.80 -8.88
CA ARG A 429 -8.32 -12.03 -9.08
C ARG A 429 -6.88 -11.59 -9.34
N ALA A 430 -6.07 -11.54 -8.29
CA ALA A 430 -4.64 -11.75 -8.46
C ALA A 430 -4.43 -13.26 -8.59
N GLU A 431 -3.92 -13.72 -9.72
CA GLU A 431 -3.42 -15.09 -9.85
C GLU A 431 -2.23 -15.24 -8.91
N SER A 432 -2.48 -15.74 -7.70
CA SER A 432 -1.41 -16.14 -6.77
C SER A 432 -0.97 -17.58 -7.07
N PRO A 433 0.34 -17.89 -6.98
CA PRO A 433 0.82 -19.26 -7.12
C PRO A 433 0.17 -20.18 -6.07
N ARG A 434 -0.04 -21.45 -6.43
CA ARG A 434 -0.79 -22.45 -5.64
C ARG A 434 -0.19 -22.64 -4.25
N CYS A 435 -0.72 -21.95 -3.24
CA CYS A 435 -0.39 -22.18 -1.84
C CYS A 435 -1.32 -23.25 -1.24
N LEU A 436 -0.80 -24.09 -0.33
CA LEU A 436 -1.49 -25.23 0.28
C LEU A 436 -2.90 -24.89 0.79
N ASN A 437 -3.86 -25.80 0.56
CA ASN A 437 -5.30 -25.65 0.85
C ASN A 437 -5.69 -25.74 2.34
N HIS A 438 -4.76 -25.54 3.28
CA HIS A 438 -5.06 -25.52 4.71
C HIS A 438 -4.84 -24.11 5.28
N PRO A 439 -5.84 -23.50 5.95
CA PRO A 439 -5.64 -22.23 6.63
C PRO A 439 -4.74 -22.44 7.85
N GLU A 440 -3.51 -21.94 7.78
CA GLU A 440 -2.57 -21.85 8.90
C GLU A 440 -2.82 -20.56 9.71
N LEU A 441 -2.55 -20.60 11.02
CA LEU A 441 -2.59 -19.43 11.91
C LEU A 441 -1.40 -18.50 11.69
N GLY A 442 -1.63 -17.19 11.77
CA GLY A 442 -0.59 -16.18 11.56
C GLY A 442 -0.19 -16.04 10.10
N ALA A 443 0.85 -15.24 9.85
CA ALA A 443 1.35 -14.96 8.51
C ALA A 443 1.87 -16.23 7.86
N ARG A 444 1.34 -16.52 6.67
CA ARG A 444 1.83 -17.62 5.84
C ARG A 444 3.26 -17.29 5.40
N ASN A 445 4.12 -18.30 5.40
CA ASN A 445 5.43 -18.16 4.75
C ASN A 445 5.22 -17.78 3.29
N ALA A 446 6.05 -16.87 2.75
CA ALA A 446 6.11 -16.60 1.33
C ALA A 446 6.22 -17.95 0.59
N CYS A 447 5.31 -18.20 -0.36
CA CYS A 447 5.30 -19.45 -1.10
C CYS A 447 6.66 -19.57 -1.78
N ARG A 448 7.40 -20.65 -1.47
CA ARG A 448 8.74 -20.88 -2.03
C ARG A 448 8.61 -20.87 -3.56
N PRO A 449 9.56 -20.24 -4.29
CA PRO A 449 9.51 -20.15 -5.74
C PRO A 449 9.42 -21.52 -6.42
#